data_AF-A0A524LCL2-F1
#
_entry.id   AF-A0A524LCL2-F1
#
_cell.length_a   1.000
_cell.length_b   1.000
_cell.length_c   1.000
_cell.angle_alpha   90.00
_cell.angle_beta   90.00
_cell.angle_gamma   90.00
#
_symmetry.space_group_name_H-M   'P 1'
#
loop_
_entity.id
_entity.type
_entity.pdbx_description
1 polymer ?
#
loop_
_entity_poly.entity_id
_entity_poly.type
_entity_poly.pdbx_seq_one_letter_code
_entity_poly.pdbx_strand_id
1 'polypeptide(L)' 'MKKMVNTVLLLLCGCVGIPDGITPVNEFNLEKYLGTWYEIARLDHSFERGLEKVTANYTMREDGGVKVINRGF' A
#
# COMPACT_ATOMS: atom_id res chain seq x y z
N MET A 1 30.41 -10.08 -18.60
CA MET A 1 29.88 -10.00 -17.21
C MET A 1 29.51 -8.58 -16.80
N LYS A 2 30.45 -7.61 -16.66
CA LYS A 2 30.12 -6.21 -16.30
C LYS A 2 29.08 -5.54 -17.23
N LYS A 3 29.19 -5.74 -18.55
CA LYS A 3 28.21 -5.22 -19.53
C LYS A 3 26.81 -5.84 -19.36
N MET A 4 26.74 -7.12 -18.99
CA MET A 4 25.50 -7.87 -18.82
C MET A 4 24.80 -7.51 -17.49
N VAL A 5 25.59 -7.24 -16.44
CA VAL A 5 25.09 -6.70 -15.16
C VAL A 5 24.46 -5.32 -15.34
N ASN A 6 25.09 -4.42 -16.12
CA ASN A 6 24.52 -3.10 -16.40
C ASN A 6 23.21 -3.16 -17.21
N THR A 7 23.07 -4.11 -18.14
CA THR A 7 21.83 -4.31 -18.91
C THR A 7 20.68 -4.87 -18.07
N VAL A 8 20.96 -5.78 -17.12
CA VAL A 8 19.95 -6.32 -16.19
C VAL A 8 19.46 -5.26 -15.21
N LEU A 9 20.32 -4.34 -14.78
CA LEU A 9 19.95 -3.26 -13.85
C LEU A 9 18.93 -2.27 -14.45
N LEU A 10 18.95 -2.08 -15.77
CA LEU A 10 18.00 -1.23 -16.51
C LEU A 10 16.59 -1.83 -16.61
N LEU A 11 16.44 -3.14 -16.42
CA LEU A 11 15.15 -3.85 -16.56
C LEU A 11 14.31 -3.87 -15.27
N LEU A 12 14.80 -3.31 -14.17
CA LEU A 12 14.12 -3.29 -12.88
C LEU A 12 13.32 -2.00 -12.60
N CYS A 13 13.34 -1.04 -13.52
CA CYS A 13 12.52 0.17 -13.42
C CYS A 13 11.08 -0.12 -13.87
N GLY A 14 10.23 -0.59 -12.95
CA GLY A 14 8.79 -0.64 -13.18
C GLY A 14 8.15 0.74 -13.02
N CYS A 15 7.34 1.17 -13.99
CA CYS A 15 6.50 2.35 -13.83
C CYS A 15 5.27 1.98 -12.98
N VAL A 16 5.18 2.55 -11.77
CA VAL A 16 3.95 2.54 -10.97
C VAL A 16 3.37 3.94 -11.03
N GLY A 17 2.12 4.05 -11.45
CA GLY A 17 1.40 5.32 -11.57
C GLY A 17 -0.05 5.16 -11.15
N ILE A 18 -0.73 6.29 -10.93
CA ILE A 18 -2.16 6.31 -10.67
C ILE A 18 -2.87 5.93 -11.98
N PRO A 19 -3.79 4.95 -11.98
CA PRO A 19 -4.55 4.59 -13.18
C PRO A 19 -5.37 5.76 -13.71
N ASP A 20 -5.62 5.77 -15.02
CA ASP A 20 -6.45 6.79 -15.66
C ASP A 20 -7.85 6.86 -15.03
N GLY A 21 -8.34 8.08 -14.81
CA GLY A 21 -9.67 8.33 -14.23
C GLY A 21 -9.75 8.26 -12.71
N ILE A 22 -8.62 8.05 -12.00
CA ILE A 22 -8.58 8.08 -10.53
C ILE A 22 -7.99 9.41 -10.04
N THR A 23 -8.72 10.08 -9.14
CA THR A 23 -8.25 11.33 -8.49
C THR A 23 -8.10 11.09 -6.99
N PRO A 24 -6.90 11.27 -6.40
CA PRO A 24 -6.71 11.21 -4.96
C PRO A 24 -7.50 12.29 -4.21
N VAL A 25 -7.75 12.06 -2.92
CA VAL A 25 -8.36 13.08 -2.05
C VAL A 25 -7.37 14.24 -1.86
N ASN A 26 -7.80 15.45 -2.23
CA ASN A 26 -7.04 16.68 -1.99
C ASN A 26 -7.18 17.14 -0.53
N GLU A 27 -6.20 17.90 -0.03
CA GLU A 27 -6.17 18.43 1.34
C GLU A 27 -6.35 17.34 2.42
N PHE A 28 -5.76 16.17 2.17
CA PHE A 28 -5.86 15.02 3.05
C PHE A 28 -5.28 15.29 4.44
N ASN A 29 -6.12 15.24 5.47
CA ASN A 29 -5.70 15.36 6.86
C ASN A 29 -5.35 13.96 7.42
N LEU A 30 -4.06 13.66 7.46
CA LEU A 30 -3.55 12.36 7.91
C LEU A 30 -3.90 12.06 9.37
N GLU A 31 -3.85 13.04 10.28
CA GLU A 31 -4.13 12.83 11.70
C GLU A 31 -5.53 12.27 11.95
N LYS A 32 -6.52 12.74 11.18
CA LYS A 32 -7.91 12.23 11.24
C LYS A 32 -8.08 10.84 10.63
N TYR A 33 -7.13 10.38 9.83
CA TYR A 33 -7.17 9.09 9.17
C TYR A 33 -6.52 7.97 10.02
N LEU A 34 -5.71 8.34 11.01
CA LEU A 34 -5.07 7.41 11.93
C LEU A 34 -6.10 6.61 12.74
N GLY A 35 -5.63 5.48 13.29
CA GLY A 35 -6.47 4.57 14.05
C GLY A 35 -6.90 3.35 13.25
N THR A 36 -8.01 2.75 13.64
CA THR A 36 -8.43 1.44 13.12
C THR A 36 -9.58 1.59 12.14
N TRP A 37 -9.40 1.00 10.96
CA TRP A 37 -10.43 0.84 9.95
C TRP A 37 -10.85 -0.62 9.86
N TYR A 38 -12.15 -0.85 9.67
CA TYR A 38 -12.71 -2.16 9.40
C TYR A 38 -12.90 -2.32 7.90
N GLU A 39 -12.40 -3.42 7.35
CA GLU A 39 -12.58 -3.70 5.94
C GLU A 39 -14.00 -4.22 5.69
N ILE A 40 -14.74 -3.49 4.86
CA ILE A 40 -16.14 -3.82 4.53
C ILE A 40 -16.21 -4.68 3.27
N ALA A 41 -15.34 -4.44 2.29
CA ALA A 41 -15.25 -5.18 1.04
C ALA A 41 -13.85 -5.02 0.41
N ARG A 42 -13.45 -6.01 -0.39
CA ARG A 42 -12.17 -6.03 -1.13
C ARG A 42 -12.29 -6.78 -2.45
N LEU A 43 -11.34 -6.54 -3.36
CA LEU A 43 -11.11 -7.42 -4.49
C LEU A 43 -10.26 -8.61 -4.03
N ASP A 44 -10.65 -9.84 -4.38
CA ASP A 44 -9.98 -11.03 -3.89
C ASP A 44 -8.55 -11.18 -4.43
N HIS A 45 -7.59 -11.19 -3.52
CA HIS A 45 -6.18 -11.44 -3.80
C HIS A 45 -5.64 -12.46 -2.80
N SER A 46 -4.60 -13.21 -3.20
CA SER A 46 -4.10 -14.37 -2.44
C SER A 46 -3.63 -14.04 -1.02
N PHE A 47 -3.16 -12.83 -0.75
CA PHE A 47 -2.60 -12.45 0.55
C PHE A 47 -3.67 -12.19 1.63
N GLU A 48 -4.94 -12.03 1.25
CA GLU A 48 -6.06 -11.79 2.19
C GLU A 48 -7.15 -12.85 2.05
N ARG A 49 -6.94 -13.84 1.18
CA ARG A 49 -7.96 -14.85 0.88
C ARG A 49 -8.26 -15.69 2.11
N GLY A 50 -9.55 -15.85 2.39
CA GLY A 50 -10.04 -16.62 3.53
C GLY A 50 -9.96 -15.91 4.88
N LEU A 51 -9.39 -14.70 4.95
CA LEU A 51 -9.37 -13.93 6.19
C LEU A 51 -10.72 -13.25 6.45
N GLU A 52 -11.16 -13.32 7.70
CA GLU A 52 -12.35 -12.64 8.21
C GLU A 52 -12.01 -11.56 9.25
N LYS A 53 -12.98 -10.67 9.51
CA LYS A 53 -12.90 -9.58 10.51
C LYS A 53 -11.62 -8.73 10.33
N VAL A 54 -11.31 -8.43 9.08
CA VAL A 54 -10.08 -7.73 8.70
C VAL A 54 -10.12 -6.28 9.20
N THR A 55 -9.00 -5.86 9.77
CA THR A 55 -8.77 -4.49 10.23
C THR A 55 -7.44 -3.97 9.70
N ALA A 56 -7.36 -2.66 9.45
CA ALA A 56 -6.14 -1.94 9.15
C ALA A 56 -5.93 -0.85 10.22
N ASN A 57 -4.80 -0.90 10.92
CA ASN A 57 -4.44 0.10 11.91
C ASN A 57 -3.31 1.00 11.37
N TYR A 58 -3.58 2.30 11.29
CA TYR A 58 -2.67 3.32 10.79
C TYR A 58 -2.10 4.13 11.95
N THR A 59 -0.77 4.19 12.04
CA THR A 59 -0.05 4.98 13.07
C THR A 59 1.07 5.79 12.44
N MET A 60 1.37 6.95 13.03
CA MET A 60 2.50 7.78 12.57
C MET A 60 3.82 7.13 12.89
N ARG A 61 4.78 7.31 11.99
CA ARG A 61 6.20 7.00 12.20
C ARG A 61 6.98 8.28 12.45
N GLU A 62 8.11 8.14 13.14
CA GLU A 62 9.02 9.26 13.43
C GLU A 62 9.63 9.89 12.17
N ASP A 63 9.76 9.11 11.10
CA ASP A 63 10.27 9.56 9.79
C ASP A 63 9.22 10.28 8.94
N GLY A 64 8.03 10.56 9.49
CA GLY A 64 6.91 11.17 8.79
C GLY A 64 6.11 10.20 7.92
N GLY A 65 6.50 8.92 7.86
CA GLY A 65 5.72 7.87 7.21
C GLY A 65 4.53 7.39 8.03
N VAL A 66 3.75 6.47 7.46
CA VAL A 66 2.64 5.78 8.15
C VAL A 66 2.96 4.30 8.27
N LYS A 67 2.87 3.77 9.49
CA LYS A 67 2.89 2.33 9.75
C LYS A 67 1.47 1.79 9.60
N VAL A 68 1.34 0.72 8.81
CA VAL A 68 0.06 0.03 8.56
C VAL A 68 0.18 -1.40 9.06
N ILE A 69 -0.74 -1.81 9.93
CA ILE A 69 -0.86 -3.19 10.40
C ILE A 69 -2.22 -3.74 10.00
N ASN A 70 -2.22 -4.71 9.10
CA ASN A 70 -3.41 -5.45 8.71
C ASN A 70 -3.53 -6.73 9.55
N ARG A 71 -4.75 -7.05 9.99
CA ARG A 71 -5.02 -8.22 10.82
C ARG A 71 -6.38 -8.82 10.48
N GLY A 72 -6.41 -10.13 10.24
CA GLY A 72 -7.61 -10.95 10.06
C GLY A 72 -7.42 -12.34 10.69
N PHE A 73 -8.47 -13.16 10.68
CA PHE A 73 -8.46 -14.54 11.22
C PHE A 73 -8.95 -15.55 10.20
#